data_AF-A0A258WEC9-F1
#
_entry.id   AF-A0A258WEC9-F1
#
_cell.length_a   1.000
_cell.length_b   1.000
_cell.length_c   1.000
_cell.angle_alpha   90.00
_cell.angle_beta   90.00
_cell.angle_gamma   90.00
#
_symmetry.space_group_name_H-M   'P 1'
#
loop_
_entity.id
_entity.type
_entity.pdbx_description
1 polymer ?
#
loop_
_entity_poly.entity_id
_entity_poly.type
_entity_poly.pdbx_seq_one_letter_code
_entity_poly.pdbx_strand_id
1 'polypeptide(L)'
;REGHLWRIEAGAETFHAAMTINAAGPQVGELLGIAHAPKPATLRKVRGSHIVVPRLHDDPRALFLQLPDGRVCFAIPWQHAFTLIGTTDSEEEVDADPPQISEAEITYLLDAANRHFRRQLSRDDVVWTFAGVRMLADDGNGKAEAATRGYRFELDRGSDHHSAPLLSVLGGKITTHRTLAEAALERLGLMDNAGWTATAPLPGGDFQPDGLDEADNLAPLEQEIHAQAQNLSRATIHRLARAYGT
;
A
#
# COMPACT_ATOMS: atom_id res chain seq x y z
N ARG A 1 -29.43 -3.86 -2.53
CA ARG A 1 -29.99 -2.75 -3.35
C ARG A 1 -31.44 -2.55 -2.94
N GLU A 2 -31.86 -1.30 -2.76
CA GLU A 2 -33.26 -0.93 -2.50
C GLU A 2 -33.72 0.01 -3.62
N GLY A 3 -34.45 -0.54 -4.59
CA GLY A 3 -34.80 0.18 -5.82
C GLY A 3 -33.56 0.66 -6.59
N HIS A 4 -33.47 1.99 -6.79
CA HIS A 4 -32.41 2.67 -7.55
C HIS A 4 -31.23 3.14 -6.68
N LEU A 5 -31.15 2.71 -5.42
CA LEU A 5 -30.08 3.07 -4.49
C LEU A 5 -29.46 1.83 -3.83
N TRP A 6 -28.19 1.96 -3.46
CA TRP A 6 -27.57 1.10 -2.45
C TRP A 6 -27.94 1.62 -1.08
N ARG A 7 -28.51 0.74 -0.24
CA ARG A 7 -28.56 0.94 1.20
C ARG A 7 -27.28 0.38 1.80
N ILE A 8 -26.58 1.20 2.57
CA ILE A 8 -25.30 0.88 3.20
C ILE A 8 -25.47 1.03 4.71
N GLU A 9 -25.18 -0.03 5.45
CA GLU A 9 -25.20 -0.02 6.92
C GLU A 9 -23.76 0.08 7.43
N ALA A 10 -23.46 1.09 8.22
CA ALA A 10 -22.13 1.31 8.80
C ALA A 10 -22.28 1.61 10.30
N GLY A 11 -22.01 0.60 11.13
CA GLY A 11 -22.30 0.67 12.57
C GLY A 11 -23.81 0.82 12.82
N ALA A 12 -24.21 1.90 13.50
CA ALA A 12 -25.61 2.20 13.79
C ALA A 12 -26.27 3.12 12.73
N GLU A 13 -25.54 3.51 11.70
CA GLU A 13 -25.99 4.47 10.69
C GLU A 13 -26.37 3.79 9.38
N THR A 14 -27.33 4.39 8.66
CA THR A 14 -27.77 3.94 7.33
C THR A 14 -27.60 5.05 6.32
N PHE A 15 -26.93 4.74 5.22
CA PHE A 15 -26.70 5.62 4.09
C PHE A 15 -27.38 5.09 2.83
N HIS A 16 -27.72 6.00 1.93
CA HIS A 16 -28.23 5.65 0.60
C HIS A 16 -27.35 6.28 -0.46
N ALA A 17 -26.98 5.50 -1.48
CA ALA A 17 -26.10 5.95 -2.54
C ALA A 17 -26.59 5.53 -3.92
N ALA A 18 -26.59 6.46 -4.88
CA ALA A 18 -26.91 6.17 -6.28
C ALA A 18 -25.81 5.36 -6.99
N MET A 19 -24.62 5.28 -6.39
CA MET A 19 -23.46 4.57 -6.89
C MET A 19 -22.54 4.22 -5.72
N THR A 20 -21.85 3.09 -5.80
CA THR A 20 -20.92 2.66 -4.75
C THR A 20 -19.63 2.12 -5.35
N ILE A 21 -18.50 2.39 -4.68
CA ILE A 21 -17.19 1.83 -5.03
C ILE A 21 -16.72 0.96 -3.86
N ASN A 22 -16.48 -0.32 -4.11
CA ASN A 22 -15.86 -1.25 -3.17
C ASN A 22 -14.34 -1.25 -3.40
N ALA A 23 -13.63 -0.47 -2.60
CA ALA A 23 -12.17 -0.37 -2.60
C ALA A 23 -11.55 -0.96 -1.31
N ALA A 24 -12.18 -1.99 -0.73
CA ALA A 24 -11.83 -2.52 0.58
C ALA A 24 -10.62 -3.48 0.60
N GLY A 25 -9.77 -3.47 -0.43
CA GLY A 25 -8.54 -4.26 -0.47
C GLY A 25 -8.78 -5.75 -0.16
N PRO A 26 -8.13 -6.34 0.87
CA PRO A 26 -8.31 -7.73 1.27
C PRO A 26 -9.76 -8.15 1.60
N GLN A 27 -10.64 -7.21 1.94
CA GLN A 27 -12.04 -7.47 2.28
C GLN A 27 -12.99 -7.34 1.08
N VAL A 28 -12.49 -7.05 -0.13
CA VAL A 28 -13.32 -6.82 -1.32
C VAL A 28 -14.28 -7.97 -1.61
N GLY A 29 -13.83 -9.23 -1.45
CA GLY A 29 -14.63 -10.43 -1.70
C GLY A 29 -15.71 -10.70 -0.64
N GLU A 30 -15.50 -10.23 0.59
CA GLU A 30 -16.49 -10.28 1.67
C GLU A 30 -17.60 -9.26 1.41
N LEU A 31 -17.24 -8.01 1.12
CA LEU A 31 -18.20 -6.95 0.79
C LEU A 31 -19.02 -7.27 -0.46
N LEU A 32 -18.42 -7.88 -1.49
CA LEU A 32 -19.17 -8.38 -2.64
C LEU A 32 -20.22 -9.42 -2.25
N GLY A 33 -19.93 -10.25 -1.23
CA GLY A 33 -20.87 -11.22 -0.69
C GLY A 33 -22.03 -10.56 0.05
N ILE A 34 -21.73 -9.59 0.91
CA ILE A 34 -22.72 -8.79 1.63
C ILE A 34 -23.62 -8.02 0.65
N ALA A 35 -23.03 -7.48 -0.42
CA ALA A 35 -23.76 -6.78 -1.47
C ALA A 35 -24.59 -7.72 -2.37
N HIS A 36 -24.45 -9.05 -2.23
CA HIS A 36 -24.99 -10.05 -3.14
C HIS A 36 -24.62 -9.80 -4.62
N ALA A 37 -23.42 -9.24 -4.84
CA ALA A 37 -22.89 -8.95 -6.16
C ALA A 37 -22.05 -10.12 -6.69
N PRO A 38 -21.88 -10.24 -8.03
CA PRO A 38 -21.02 -11.27 -8.61
C PRO A 38 -19.61 -11.23 -8.01
N LYS A 39 -19.10 -12.39 -7.59
CA LYS A 39 -17.74 -12.55 -7.10
C LYS A 39 -16.81 -13.03 -8.21
N PRO A 40 -15.57 -12.53 -8.31
CA PRO A 40 -14.54 -13.10 -9.17
C PRO A 40 -14.29 -14.56 -8.83
N ALA A 41 -13.92 -15.36 -9.84
CA ALA A 41 -13.74 -16.81 -9.69
C ALA A 41 -12.67 -17.18 -8.65
N THR A 42 -11.59 -16.40 -8.57
CA THR A 42 -10.49 -16.68 -7.63
C THR A 42 -9.88 -15.38 -7.11
N LEU A 43 -10.04 -15.16 -5.81
CA LEU A 43 -9.36 -14.11 -5.05
C LEU A 43 -8.39 -14.78 -4.08
N ARG A 44 -7.14 -14.31 -4.08
CA ARG A 44 -6.07 -14.90 -3.28
C ARG A 44 -5.48 -13.85 -2.35
N LYS A 45 -5.55 -14.13 -1.06
CA LYS A 45 -4.85 -13.37 -0.04
C LYS A 45 -3.42 -13.88 0.04
N VAL A 46 -2.45 -12.99 -0.04
CA VAL A 46 -1.02 -13.29 0.14
C VAL A 46 -0.47 -12.35 1.20
N ARG A 47 0.02 -12.89 2.31
CA ARG A 47 0.70 -12.11 3.34
C ARG A 47 2.11 -11.79 2.86
N GLY A 48 2.50 -10.53 3.02
CA GLY A 48 3.87 -10.08 2.85
C GLY A 48 4.35 -9.35 4.09
N SER A 49 5.50 -9.77 4.57
CA SER A 49 6.06 -9.31 5.84
C SER A 49 7.39 -8.61 5.66
N HIS A 50 7.77 -7.82 6.65
CA HIS A 50 9.07 -7.15 6.74
C HIS A 50 9.62 -7.25 8.16
N ILE A 51 10.94 -7.26 8.25
CA ILE A 51 11.67 -7.07 9.52
C ILE A 51 12.42 -5.73 9.47
N VAL A 52 12.60 -5.14 10.64
CA VAL A 52 13.41 -3.94 10.83
C VAL A 52 14.55 -4.28 11.78
N VAL A 53 15.76 -3.92 11.38
CA VAL A 53 17.00 -4.12 12.14
C VAL A 53 17.75 -2.79 12.26
N PRO A 54 18.69 -2.64 13.21
CA PRO A 54 19.61 -1.51 13.23
C PRO A 54 20.32 -1.37 11.88
N ARG A 55 20.60 -0.12 11.48
CA ARG A 55 21.22 0.21 10.19
C ARG A 55 22.41 -0.70 9.86
N LEU A 56 22.38 -1.30 8.67
CA LEU A 56 23.43 -2.23 8.21
C LEU A 56 24.62 -1.54 7.54
N HIS A 57 24.42 -0.38 6.93
CA HIS A 57 25.46 0.39 6.24
C HIS A 57 25.10 1.88 6.11
N ASP A 58 26.10 2.71 5.86
CA ASP A 58 25.93 4.17 5.71
C ASP A 58 25.55 4.62 4.29
N ASP A 59 25.56 3.73 3.30
CA ASP A 59 25.09 4.05 1.94
C ASP A 59 23.58 4.38 1.94
N PRO A 60 23.14 5.49 1.32
CA PRO A 60 21.73 5.90 1.30
C PRO A 60 20.87 5.09 0.32
N ARG A 61 21.48 4.28 -0.56
CA ARG A 61 20.75 3.52 -1.58
C ARG A 61 20.12 2.26 -0.96
N ALA A 62 18.92 1.92 -1.46
CA ALA A 62 18.33 0.62 -1.23
C ALA A 62 19.07 -0.46 -2.04
N LEU A 63 19.21 -1.65 -1.46
CA LEU A 63 19.78 -2.81 -2.14
C LEU A 63 18.68 -3.74 -2.62
N PHE A 64 18.86 -4.28 -3.83
CA PHE A 64 18.03 -5.32 -4.43
C PHE A 64 18.75 -6.67 -4.32
N LEU A 65 18.19 -7.56 -3.51
CA LEU A 65 18.78 -8.84 -3.14
C LEU A 65 18.09 -9.96 -3.93
N GLN A 66 18.84 -10.67 -4.76
CA GLN A 66 18.34 -11.85 -5.48
C GLN A 66 18.43 -13.08 -4.58
N LEU A 67 17.35 -13.85 -4.52
CA LEU A 67 17.22 -15.01 -3.64
C LEU A 67 17.24 -16.32 -4.44
N PRO A 68 17.68 -17.44 -3.83
CA PRO A 68 17.82 -18.72 -4.55
C PRO A 68 16.51 -19.29 -5.13
N ASP A 69 15.37 -18.89 -4.58
CA ASP A 69 14.04 -19.28 -5.03
C ASP A 69 13.53 -18.43 -6.22
N GLY A 70 14.37 -17.54 -6.76
CA GLY A 70 14.02 -16.64 -7.86
C GLY A 70 13.27 -15.38 -7.43
N ARG A 71 12.97 -15.24 -6.14
CA ARG A 71 12.36 -14.01 -5.59
C ARG A 71 13.42 -12.96 -5.28
N VAL A 72 12.92 -11.78 -4.93
CA VAL A 72 13.73 -10.60 -4.65
C VAL A 72 13.33 -10.03 -3.30
N CYS A 73 14.32 -9.58 -2.55
CA CYS A 73 14.15 -8.87 -1.30
C CYS A 73 14.86 -7.53 -1.40
N PHE A 74 14.37 -6.53 -0.69
CA PHE A 74 14.99 -5.23 -0.56
C PHE A 74 15.61 -5.09 0.83
N ALA A 75 16.73 -4.39 0.91
CA ALA A 75 17.25 -3.82 2.15
C ALA A 75 17.28 -2.30 1.99
N ILE A 76 16.39 -1.60 2.68
CA ILE A 76 16.10 -0.18 2.48
C ILE A 76 16.57 0.60 3.72
N PRO A 77 17.46 1.59 3.57
CA PRO A 77 17.75 2.54 4.65
C PRO A 77 16.45 3.20 5.13
N TRP A 78 16.16 3.10 6.43
CA TRP A 78 14.85 3.45 6.96
C TRP A 78 14.98 4.29 8.23
N GLN A 79 14.30 5.44 8.24
CA GLN A 79 14.25 6.36 9.38
C GLN A 79 15.63 6.68 10.00
N HIS A 80 16.65 6.85 9.14
CA HIS A 80 18.04 7.18 9.47
C HIS A 80 18.84 6.12 10.25
N ALA A 81 18.20 5.39 11.17
CA ALA A 81 18.86 4.50 12.13
C ALA A 81 18.61 3.00 11.86
N PHE A 82 17.80 2.67 10.86
CA PHE A 82 17.38 1.30 10.62
C PHE A 82 17.57 0.86 9.17
N THR A 83 17.43 -0.45 8.96
CA THR A 83 17.27 -1.06 7.65
C THR A 83 15.99 -1.88 7.65
N LEU A 84 15.09 -1.57 6.71
CA LEU A 84 13.87 -2.32 6.45
C LEU A 84 14.18 -3.42 5.44
N ILE A 85 13.92 -4.68 5.81
CA ILE A 85 14.21 -5.85 4.99
C ILE A 85 12.89 -6.55 4.65
N GLY A 86 12.65 -6.77 3.36
CA GLY A 86 11.46 -7.47 2.90
C GLY A 86 11.31 -7.54 1.38
N THR A 87 10.36 -8.29 0.86
CA THR A 87 9.22 -8.88 1.57
C THR A 87 9.11 -10.38 1.30
N THR A 88 8.18 -11.01 2.00
CA THR A 88 7.76 -12.39 1.78
C THR A 88 6.50 -12.45 0.91
N ASP A 89 6.19 -13.65 0.42
CA ASP A 89 4.90 -14.01 -0.18
C ASP A 89 4.47 -15.33 0.46
N SER A 90 3.67 -15.24 1.53
CA SER A 90 3.14 -16.37 2.29
C SER A 90 1.63 -16.52 2.07
N GLU A 91 1.19 -17.73 1.78
CA GLU A 91 -0.23 -18.09 1.68
C GLU A 91 -0.78 -18.66 2.99
N GLU A 92 0.10 -18.98 3.93
CA GLU A 92 -0.24 -19.54 5.23
C GLU A 92 -0.80 -18.44 6.15
N GLU A 93 -1.88 -18.76 6.87
CA GLU A 93 -2.43 -17.95 7.99
C GLU A 93 -2.69 -16.46 7.65
N VAL A 94 -3.39 -16.20 6.55
CA VAL A 94 -3.75 -14.83 6.09
C VAL A 94 -4.98 -14.22 6.80
N ASP A 95 -5.57 -14.91 7.78
CA ASP A 95 -6.80 -14.48 8.45
C ASP A 95 -6.58 -13.82 9.83
N ALA A 96 -5.33 -13.69 10.29
CA ALA A 96 -5.02 -12.86 11.46
C ALA A 96 -5.34 -11.37 11.16
N ASP A 97 -6.01 -10.71 12.10
CA ASP A 97 -6.31 -9.27 12.04
C ASP A 97 -5.88 -8.56 13.34
N PRO A 98 -4.83 -7.72 13.31
CA PRO A 98 -4.01 -7.40 12.15
C PRO A 98 -3.13 -8.59 11.72
N PRO A 99 -2.72 -8.67 10.44
CA PRO A 99 -1.80 -9.71 9.96
C PRO A 99 -0.48 -9.69 10.74
N GLN A 100 0.03 -10.87 11.07
CA GLN A 100 1.28 -11.05 11.80
C GLN A 100 2.31 -11.84 10.99
N ILE A 101 3.57 -11.46 11.12
CA ILE A 101 4.70 -12.19 10.53
C ILE A 101 4.89 -13.53 11.28
N SER A 102 5.22 -14.59 10.56
CA SER A 102 5.62 -15.87 11.16
C SER A 102 7.13 -15.94 11.45
N GLU A 103 7.55 -16.83 12.37
CA GLU A 103 8.99 -17.07 12.60
C GLU A 103 9.70 -17.67 11.38
N ALA A 104 8.97 -18.39 10.52
CA ALA A 104 9.49 -18.87 9.23
C ALA A 104 9.81 -17.71 8.27
N GLU A 105 8.95 -16.70 8.20
CA GLU A 105 9.20 -15.49 7.42
C GLU A 105 10.33 -14.64 7.99
N ILE A 106 10.45 -14.54 9.32
CA ILE A 106 11.59 -13.86 9.95
C ILE A 106 12.89 -14.56 9.58
N THR A 107 12.95 -15.89 9.74
CA THR A 107 14.12 -16.69 9.38
C THR A 107 14.48 -16.52 7.91
N TYR A 108 13.48 -16.57 7.02
CA TYR A 108 13.67 -16.35 5.59
C TYR A 108 14.28 -14.98 5.27
N LEU A 109 13.82 -13.90 5.91
CA LEU A 109 14.33 -12.55 5.69
C LEU A 109 15.73 -12.34 6.29
N LEU A 110 16.03 -12.97 7.43
CA LEU A 110 17.37 -12.98 8.02
C LEU A 110 18.35 -13.74 7.12
N ASP A 111 17.97 -14.91 6.61
CA ASP A 111 18.77 -15.69 5.67
C ASP A 111 19.03 -14.92 4.37
N ALA A 112 18.02 -14.21 3.86
CA ALA A 112 18.17 -13.32 2.72
C ALA A 112 19.23 -12.23 2.98
N ALA A 113 19.18 -11.56 4.13
CA ALA A 113 20.16 -10.54 4.48
C ALA A 113 21.57 -11.13 4.70
N ASN A 114 21.68 -12.22 5.46
CA ASN A 114 22.95 -12.85 5.84
C ASN A 114 23.76 -13.39 4.67
N ARG A 115 23.10 -13.72 3.56
CA ARG A 115 23.75 -14.11 2.30
C ARG A 115 24.50 -12.95 1.63
N HIS A 116 24.06 -11.71 1.83
CA HIS A 116 24.57 -10.55 1.09
C HIS A 116 25.39 -9.58 1.95
N PHE A 117 25.17 -9.56 3.27
CA PHE A 117 25.87 -8.66 4.20
C PHE A 117 27.00 -9.33 4.96
N ARG A 118 28.08 -8.57 5.22
CA ARG A 118 29.20 -9.03 6.07
C ARG A 118 28.79 -9.15 7.54
N ARG A 119 28.03 -8.18 8.06
CA ARG A 119 27.43 -8.27 9.39
C ARG A 119 26.33 -9.31 9.36
N GLN A 120 26.52 -10.38 10.10
CA GLN A 120 25.50 -11.41 10.28
C GLN A 120 24.47 -10.94 11.31
N LEU A 121 23.20 -11.13 10.98
CA LEU A 121 22.04 -10.79 11.78
C LEU A 121 21.48 -12.05 12.42
N SER A 122 20.98 -11.88 13.64
CA SER A 122 20.27 -12.87 14.40
C SER A 122 18.82 -12.42 14.63
N ARG A 123 18.02 -13.30 15.22
CA ARG A 123 16.65 -12.97 15.64
C ARG A 123 16.60 -11.80 16.63
N ASP A 124 17.65 -11.63 17.44
CA ASP A 124 17.78 -10.58 18.46
C ASP A 124 18.08 -9.20 17.86
N ASP A 125 18.59 -9.15 16.62
CA ASP A 125 18.78 -7.88 15.89
C ASP A 125 17.45 -7.32 15.34
N VAL A 126 16.37 -8.10 15.33
CA VAL A 126 15.06 -7.68 14.82
C VAL A 126 14.34 -6.85 15.88
N VAL A 127 14.30 -5.53 15.66
CA VAL A 127 13.72 -4.56 16.61
C VAL A 127 12.23 -4.29 16.35
N TRP A 128 11.75 -4.55 15.14
CA TRP A 128 10.34 -4.41 14.80
C TRP A 128 9.98 -5.27 13.59
N THR A 129 8.69 -5.61 13.47
CA THR A 129 8.16 -6.35 12.33
C THR A 129 6.76 -5.82 11.98
N PHE A 130 6.38 -5.97 10.71
CA PHE A 130 5.00 -5.78 10.30
C PHE A 130 4.68 -6.68 9.12
N ALA A 131 3.40 -6.99 8.97
CA ALA A 131 2.87 -7.75 7.85
C ALA A 131 1.62 -7.06 7.29
N GLY A 132 1.35 -7.31 6.02
CA GLY A 132 0.13 -6.89 5.34
C GLY A 132 -0.35 -7.96 4.39
N VAL A 133 -1.64 -7.95 4.08
CA VAL A 133 -2.25 -8.88 3.13
C VAL A 133 -2.47 -8.18 1.81
N ARG A 134 -2.00 -8.80 0.73
CA ARG A 134 -2.24 -8.40 -0.66
C ARG A 134 -3.41 -9.23 -1.18
N MET A 135 -4.35 -8.58 -1.84
CA MET A 135 -5.39 -9.27 -2.59
C MET A 135 -4.97 -9.38 -4.05
N LEU A 136 -4.70 -10.59 -4.50
CA LEU A 136 -4.37 -10.91 -5.89
C LEU A 136 -5.60 -11.53 -6.55
N ALA A 137 -5.94 -11.03 -7.73
CA ALA A 137 -6.91 -11.70 -8.60
C ALA A 137 -6.14 -12.71 -9.46
N ASP A 138 -6.58 -13.98 -9.44
CA ASP A 138 -6.03 -14.98 -10.35
C ASP A 138 -6.60 -14.73 -11.76
N ASP A 139 -5.73 -14.76 -12.76
CA ASP A 139 -6.11 -14.76 -14.17
C ASP A 139 -6.32 -16.18 -14.72
N GLY A 140 -6.20 -17.21 -13.87
CA GLY A 140 -6.36 -18.61 -14.21
C GLY A 140 -5.06 -19.32 -14.59
N ASN A 141 -3.89 -18.68 -14.40
CA ASN A 141 -2.58 -19.22 -14.79
C ASN A 141 -1.81 -19.97 -13.68
N GLY A 142 -2.39 -20.15 -12.49
CA GLY A 142 -1.96 -21.20 -11.55
C GLY A 142 -0.58 -21.03 -10.88
N LYS A 143 0.05 -19.85 -10.94
CA LYS A 143 1.27 -19.53 -10.17
C LYS A 143 1.11 -18.23 -9.39
N ALA A 144 1.34 -18.27 -8.08
CA ALA A 144 1.22 -17.10 -7.20
C ALA A 144 2.16 -15.95 -7.58
N GLU A 145 3.37 -16.25 -8.08
CA GLU A 145 4.29 -15.20 -8.55
C GLU A 145 3.89 -14.60 -9.90
N ALA A 146 3.02 -15.29 -10.66
CA ALA A 146 2.60 -14.90 -12.01
C ALA A 146 1.24 -14.19 -12.06
N ALA A 147 0.49 -14.16 -10.95
CA ALA A 147 -0.73 -13.36 -10.86
C ALA A 147 -0.36 -11.91 -11.18
N THR A 148 -0.96 -11.37 -12.24
CA THR A 148 -0.63 -10.03 -12.74
C THR A 148 -0.78 -9.03 -11.59
N ARG A 149 0.32 -8.41 -11.16
CA ARG A 149 0.35 -7.37 -10.11
C ARG A 149 -0.30 -6.04 -10.57
N GLY A 150 -1.28 -6.13 -11.47
CA GLY A 150 -2.09 -5.03 -11.96
C GLY A 150 -3.30 -4.79 -11.06
N TYR A 151 -4.29 -4.12 -11.63
CA TYR A 151 -5.61 -3.98 -11.04
C TYR A 151 -6.68 -4.40 -12.05
N ARG A 152 -7.83 -4.81 -11.53
CA ARG A 152 -9.03 -5.08 -12.34
C ARG A 152 -10.23 -4.42 -11.69
N PHE A 153 -11.15 -3.98 -12.53
CA PHE A 153 -12.46 -3.52 -12.10
C PHE A 153 -13.52 -4.57 -12.37
N GLU A 154 -14.43 -4.77 -11.42
CA GLU A 154 -15.70 -5.46 -11.64
C GLU A 154 -16.81 -4.43 -11.49
N LEU A 155 -17.58 -4.20 -12.55
CA LEU A 155 -18.67 -3.24 -12.54
C LEU A 155 -20.01 -3.96 -12.65
N ASP A 156 -20.73 -4.01 -11.54
CA ASP A 156 -22.09 -4.50 -11.50
C ASP A 156 -23.09 -3.36 -11.69
N ARG A 157 -23.68 -3.28 -12.88
CA ARG A 157 -24.72 -2.29 -13.22
C ARG A 157 -26.11 -2.69 -12.71
N GLY A 158 -26.28 -3.89 -12.16
CA GLY A 158 -27.57 -4.44 -11.74
C GLY A 158 -28.39 -5.03 -12.90
N SER A 159 -29.66 -5.35 -12.60
CA SER A 159 -30.54 -6.07 -13.52
C SER A 159 -31.24 -5.19 -14.56
N ASP A 160 -31.26 -3.86 -14.37
CA ASP A 160 -31.86 -2.90 -15.29
C ASP A 160 -31.09 -1.58 -15.35
N HIS A 161 -31.51 -0.67 -16.24
CA HIS A 161 -30.86 0.63 -16.46
C HIS A 161 -31.04 1.64 -15.31
N HIS A 162 -31.88 1.33 -14.31
CA HIS A 162 -32.14 2.21 -13.17
C HIS A 162 -31.42 1.76 -11.90
N SER A 163 -30.74 0.62 -11.97
CA SER A 163 -30.03 0.01 -10.87
C SER A 163 -28.74 0.78 -10.51
N ALA A 164 -28.53 1.05 -9.23
CA ALA A 164 -27.34 1.77 -8.74
C ALA A 164 -26.03 1.00 -9.00
N PRO A 165 -25.06 1.49 -9.80
CA PRO A 165 -23.85 0.73 -10.09
C PRO A 165 -22.96 0.49 -8.85
N LEU A 166 -22.33 -0.68 -8.81
CA LEU A 166 -21.27 -1.04 -7.87
C LEU A 166 -19.98 -1.35 -8.64
N LEU A 167 -18.95 -0.53 -8.44
CA LEU A 167 -17.61 -0.76 -8.97
C LEU A 167 -16.73 -1.37 -7.87
N SER A 168 -16.15 -2.54 -8.09
CA SER A 168 -15.20 -3.17 -7.16
C SER A 168 -13.78 -3.13 -7.72
N VAL A 169 -12.82 -2.75 -6.88
CA VAL A 169 -11.40 -2.67 -7.21
C VAL A 169 -10.69 -3.92 -6.70
N LEU A 170 -10.08 -4.67 -7.61
CA LEU A 170 -9.29 -5.86 -7.31
C LEU A 170 -7.81 -5.57 -7.57
N GLY A 171 -6.98 -5.73 -6.54
CA GLY A 171 -5.56 -5.38 -6.61
C GLY A 171 -5.32 -3.87 -6.60
N GLY A 172 -4.31 -3.42 -7.35
CA GLY A 172 -3.86 -2.02 -7.34
C GLY A 172 -2.68 -1.79 -6.41
N LYS A 173 -1.60 -1.26 -6.97
CA LYS A 173 -0.41 -0.88 -6.22
C LYS A 173 -0.55 0.54 -5.70
N ILE A 174 0.11 0.84 -4.58
CA ILE A 174 0.27 2.22 -4.11
C ILE A 174 0.89 3.12 -5.19
N THR A 175 1.82 2.58 -5.99
CA THR A 175 2.47 3.31 -7.10
C THR A 175 1.53 3.67 -8.24
N THR A 176 0.38 2.99 -8.36
CA THR A 176 -0.61 3.22 -9.43
C THR A 176 -1.92 3.81 -8.89
N HIS A 177 -2.00 4.16 -7.61
CA HIS A 177 -3.27 4.53 -6.97
C HIS A 177 -3.97 5.70 -7.68
N ARG A 178 -3.20 6.73 -8.09
CA ARG A 178 -3.72 7.93 -8.75
C ARG A 178 -4.37 7.61 -10.10
N THR A 179 -3.64 6.94 -10.99
CA THR A 179 -4.15 6.56 -12.32
C THR A 179 -5.27 5.53 -12.24
N LEU A 180 -5.23 4.64 -11.23
CA LEU A 180 -6.33 3.72 -10.92
C LEU A 180 -7.60 4.48 -10.53
N ALA A 181 -7.50 5.49 -9.65
CA ALA A 181 -8.64 6.30 -9.24
C ALA A 181 -9.25 7.06 -10.44
N GLU A 182 -8.41 7.65 -11.29
CA GLU A 182 -8.86 8.28 -12.54
C GLU A 182 -9.61 7.28 -13.45
N ALA A 183 -9.03 6.09 -13.68
CA ALA A 183 -9.67 5.05 -14.48
C ALA A 183 -10.99 4.55 -13.86
N ALA A 184 -11.10 4.50 -12.53
CA ALA A 184 -12.34 4.13 -11.84
C ALA A 184 -13.46 5.15 -12.09
N LEU A 185 -13.16 6.45 -12.00
CA LEU A 185 -14.13 7.51 -12.28
C LEU A 185 -14.54 7.54 -13.76
N GLU A 186 -13.60 7.33 -14.67
CA GLU A 186 -13.89 7.21 -16.11
C GLU A 186 -14.84 6.03 -16.38
N ARG A 187 -14.61 4.87 -15.76
CA ARG A 187 -15.48 3.69 -15.91
C ARG A 187 -16.91 3.90 -15.40
N LEU A 188 -17.06 4.82 -14.44
CA LEU A 188 -18.35 5.24 -13.90
C LEU A 188 -19.00 6.38 -14.70
N GLY A 189 -18.30 6.94 -15.70
CA GLY A 189 -18.77 8.10 -16.48
C GLY A 189 -18.81 9.38 -15.65
N LEU A 190 -17.97 9.49 -14.61
CA LEU A 190 -17.94 10.62 -13.69
C LEU A 190 -16.83 11.64 -13.99
N MET A 191 -16.02 11.40 -15.01
CA MET A 191 -14.88 12.26 -15.30
C MET A 191 -14.65 12.37 -16.81
N ASP A 192 -14.87 13.58 -17.33
CA ASP A 192 -14.51 13.99 -18.70
C ASP A 192 -13.18 14.78 -18.75
N ASN A 193 -12.64 15.20 -17.59
CA ASN A 193 -11.40 15.97 -17.45
C ASN A 193 -10.34 15.19 -16.67
N ALA A 194 -9.72 14.21 -17.33
CA ALA A 194 -8.59 13.45 -16.79
C ALA A 194 -7.34 14.33 -16.76
N GLY A 195 -6.75 14.55 -15.58
CA GLY A 195 -5.40 15.12 -15.49
C GLY A 195 -5.14 16.11 -14.36
N TRP A 196 -6.16 16.67 -13.71
CA TRP A 196 -5.92 17.63 -12.61
C TRP A 196 -5.17 16.97 -11.44
N THR A 197 -5.42 15.67 -11.18
CA THR A 197 -4.76 14.93 -10.11
C THR A 197 -3.27 14.74 -10.36
N ALA A 198 -2.81 14.83 -11.61
CA ALA A 198 -1.41 14.65 -11.97
C ALA A 198 -0.55 15.86 -11.58
N THR A 199 -1.16 17.05 -11.45
CA THR A 199 -0.47 18.30 -11.17
C THR A 199 -0.89 18.95 -9.86
N ALA A 200 -2.01 18.54 -9.27
CA ALA A 200 -2.44 19.05 -7.97
C ALA A 200 -1.59 18.45 -6.83
N PRO A 201 -1.02 19.28 -5.94
CA PRO A 201 -0.37 18.79 -4.74
C PRO A 201 -1.40 18.13 -3.81
N LEU A 202 -0.98 17.07 -3.12
CA LEU A 202 -1.73 16.55 -1.97
C LEU A 202 -1.59 17.53 -0.79
N PRO A 203 -2.52 17.52 0.19
CA PRO A 203 -2.37 18.30 1.42
C PRO A 203 -1.00 18.06 2.09
N GLY A 204 -0.31 19.15 2.45
CA GLY A 204 1.07 19.14 2.97
C GLY A 204 2.16 19.08 1.88
N GLY A 205 1.79 18.84 0.61
CA GLY A 205 2.73 18.69 -0.50
C GLY A 205 2.95 19.94 -1.35
N ASP A 206 2.56 21.13 -0.88
CA ASP A 206 2.63 22.36 -1.69
C ASP A 206 4.03 23.01 -1.68
N PHE A 207 5.02 22.21 -2.04
CA PHE A 207 6.42 22.64 -2.21
C PHE A 207 6.98 22.01 -3.50
N GLN A 208 8.07 22.57 -4.01
CA GLN A 208 8.69 22.12 -5.26
C GLN A 208 9.83 21.14 -4.94
N PRO A 209 9.62 19.81 -4.98
CA PRO A 209 10.74 18.90 -4.90
C PRO A 209 11.53 18.93 -6.22
N ASP A 210 12.84 19.16 -6.15
CA ASP A 210 13.75 19.03 -7.30
C ASP A 210 14.06 17.56 -7.64
N GLY A 211 13.58 16.64 -6.80
CA GLY A 211 13.43 15.21 -7.08
C GLY A 211 14.68 14.37 -6.89
N LEU A 212 15.78 14.91 -6.34
CA LEU A 212 17.05 14.18 -6.24
C LEU A 212 17.52 13.94 -4.80
N ASP A 213 17.32 14.87 -3.87
CA ASP A 213 17.71 14.73 -2.46
C ASP A 213 16.57 15.14 -1.50
N GLU A 214 16.25 14.29 -0.52
CA GLU A 214 15.27 14.61 0.53
C GLU A 214 15.69 15.86 1.33
N ALA A 215 16.99 16.05 1.56
CA ALA A 215 17.51 17.19 2.29
C ALA A 215 17.27 18.51 1.55
N ASP A 216 17.51 18.55 0.23
CA ASP A 216 17.31 19.75 -0.58
C ASP A 216 15.82 20.11 -0.68
N ASN A 217 14.95 19.10 -0.81
CA ASN A 217 13.50 19.27 -0.89
C ASN A 217 12.88 19.82 0.41
N LEU A 218 13.42 19.42 1.57
CA LEU A 218 12.88 19.83 2.88
C LEU A 218 13.49 21.12 3.42
N ALA A 219 14.66 21.55 2.93
CA ALA A 219 15.38 22.69 3.48
C ALA A 219 14.55 24.00 3.58
N PRO A 220 13.74 24.39 2.57
CA PRO A 220 12.91 25.58 2.68
C PRO A 220 11.88 25.49 3.82
N LEU A 221 11.24 24.33 3.95
CA LEU A 221 10.24 24.08 5.00
C LEU A 221 10.88 24.02 6.39
N GLU A 222 12.05 23.40 6.52
CA GLU A 222 12.80 23.38 7.78
C GLU A 222 13.20 24.80 8.23
N GLN A 223 13.60 25.67 7.30
CA GLN A 223 13.91 27.08 7.60
C GLN A 223 12.69 27.85 8.08
N GLU A 224 11.52 27.63 7.46
CA GLU A 224 10.28 28.24 7.88
C GLU A 224 9.86 27.80 9.29
N ILE A 225 9.86 26.49 9.55
CA ILE A 225 9.53 25.95 10.88
C ILE A 225 10.50 26.50 11.93
N HIS A 226 11.81 26.54 11.63
CA HIS A 226 12.81 27.10 12.52
C HIS A 226 12.55 28.59 12.84
N ALA A 227 12.17 29.38 11.83
CA ALA A 227 11.88 30.80 12.01
C ALA A 227 10.68 31.04 12.94
N GLN A 228 9.68 30.15 12.89
CA GLN A 228 8.46 30.22 13.71
C GLN A 228 8.64 29.60 15.11
N ALA A 229 9.55 28.62 15.25
CA ALA A 229 9.73 27.85 16.49
C ALA A 229 11.22 27.59 16.80
N GLN A 230 11.94 28.64 17.17
CA GLN A 230 13.40 28.64 17.41
C GLN A 230 13.86 27.73 18.57
N ASN A 231 12.95 27.29 19.44
CA ASN A 231 13.26 26.41 20.56
C ASN A 231 13.25 24.91 20.19
N LEU A 232 12.86 24.56 18.96
CA LEU A 232 12.83 23.18 18.50
C LEU A 232 14.24 22.71 18.08
N SER A 233 14.54 21.45 18.37
CA SER A 233 15.77 20.84 17.89
C SER A 233 15.72 20.64 16.38
N ARG A 234 16.89 20.61 15.72
CA ARG A 234 16.99 20.30 14.29
C ARG A 234 16.31 18.97 13.93
N ALA A 235 16.47 17.93 14.76
CA ALA A 235 15.84 16.64 14.54
C ALA A 235 14.31 16.72 14.60
N THR A 236 13.77 17.53 15.52
CA THR A 236 12.33 17.79 15.61
C THR A 236 11.83 18.53 14.37
N ILE A 237 12.52 19.57 13.94
CA ILE A 237 12.17 20.35 12.75
C ILE A 237 12.13 19.45 11.50
N HIS A 238 13.19 18.66 11.28
CA HIS A 238 13.25 17.69 10.18
C HIS A 238 12.10 16.68 10.23
N ARG A 239 11.79 16.15 11.42
CA ARG A 239 10.67 15.22 11.61
C ARG A 239 9.32 15.86 11.28
N LEU A 240 9.10 17.11 11.67
CA LEU A 240 7.87 17.85 11.37
C LEU A 240 7.74 18.09 9.87
N ALA A 241 8.79 18.61 9.23
CA ALA A 241 8.83 18.87 7.79
C ALA A 241 8.49 17.60 6.98
N ARG A 242 9.14 16.49 7.30
CA ARG A 242 8.95 15.20 6.61
C ARG A 242 7.58 14.53 6.88
N ALA A 243 6.93 14.86 8.00
CA ALA A 243 5.67 14.23 8.40
C ALA A 243 4.44 14.98 7.90
N TYR A 244 4.47 16.30 8.02
CA TYR A 244 3.31 17.16 7.83
C TYR A 244 3.41 18.00 6.57
N GLY A 245 4.62 18.30 6.12
CA GLY A 245 4.81 19.18 4.97
C GLY A 245 4.39 20.62 5.28
N THR A 246 3.86 21.31 4.27
CA THR A 246 3.40 22.71 4.30
C THR A 246 2.12 22.92 5.10
#